data_AF-A0A329R5L3-F1
#
_entry.id   AF-A0A329R5L3-F1
#
_cell.length_a   1.000
_cell.length_b   1.000
_cell.length_c   1.000
_cell.angle_alpha   90.00
_cell.angle_beta   90.00
_cell.angle_gamma   90.00
#
_symmetry.space_group_name_H-M   'P 1'
#
loop_
_entity.id
_entity.type
_entity.pdbx_description
1 polymer ?
#
loop_
_entity_poly.entity_id
_entity_poly.type
_entity_poly.pdbx_seq_one_letter_code
_entity_poly.pdbx_strand_id
1 'polypeptide(L)' 'MRRPDYAVKTTDSNRIGVESVSAPSSSSLIDDVKAAYASDADAKQLLSYASAPSDEARRKLASHLRARAHRYRVHDGLLL' A
#
# COMPACT_ATOMS: atom_id res chain seq x y z
N MET A 1 44.28 -23.94 25.48
CA MET A 1 43.23 -23.11 24.82
C MET A 1 43.79 -21.71 24.60
N ARG A 2 43.92 -21.26 23.34
CA ARG A 2 44.43 -19.91 23.00
C ARG A 2 43.27 -19.06 22.47
N ARG A 3 42.98 -17.94 23.14
CA ARG A 3 41.97 -16.97 22.70
C ARG A 3 42.52 -16.20 21.49
N PRO A 4 41.73 -15.97 20.43
CA PRO A 4 42.12 -15.08 19.35
C PRO A 4 41.84 -13.63 19.74
N ASP A 5 42.86 -12.78 19.63
CA ASP A 5 42.80 -11.36 19.94
C ASP A 5 42.36 -10.58 18.70
N TYR A 6 41.08 -10.20 18.63
CA TYR A 6 40.58 -9.33 17.57
C TYR A 6 40.64 -7.88 18.04
N ALA A 7 41.64 -7.14 17.55
CA ALA A 7 41.71 -5.70 17.74
C ALA A 7 40.60 -5.02 16.93
N VAL A 8 39.58 -4.51 17.62
CA VAL A 8 38.51 -3.70 17.02
C VAL A 8 39.10 -2.38 16.55
N LYS A 9 39.18 -2.18 15.23
CA LYS A 9 39.45 -0.87 14.64
C LYS A 9 38.15 -0.10 14.53
N THR A 10 38.02 0.99 15.30
CA THR A 10 36.86 1.88 15.26
C THR A 10 36.97 2.77 14.02
N THR A 11 36.27 2.41 12.94
CA THR A 11 36.05 3.33 11.83
C THR A 11 34.80 4.15 12.11
N ASP A 12 34.98 5.44 12.39
CA ASP A 12 33.89 6.42 12.38
C ASP A 12 33.49 6.67 10.92
N SER A 13 32.60 5.81 10.41
CA SER A 13 32.13 5.85 9.02
C SER A 13 30.63 6.05 8.92
N ASN A 14 29.98 6.55 9.98
CA ASN A 14 28.54 6.77 9.97
C ASN A 14 28.15 8.24 10.12
N ARG A 15 28.72 9.11 9.27
CA ARG A 15 28.11 10.42 9.01
C ARG A 15 27.03 10.25 7.93
N ILE A 16 25.93 9.59 8.28
CA ILE A 16 24.69 9.72 7.50
C ILE A 16 24.20 11.14 7.77
N GLY A 17 24.37 12.03 6.79
CA GLY A 17 23.66 13.29 6.77
C GLY A 17 22.18 12.99 6.72
N VAL A 18 21.49 13.12 7.85
CA VAL A 18 20.04 13.19 7.87
C VAL A 18 19.68 14.51 7.23
N GLU A 19 19.53 14.52 5.90
CA GLU A 19 18.72 15.55 5.27
C GLU A 19 17.32 15.40 5.84
N SER A 20 16.93 16.36 6.66
CA SER A 20 15.55 16.51 7.11
C SER A 20 14.70 16.76 5.88
N VAL A 21 14.26 15.68 5.23
CA VAL A 21 13.11 15.73 4.35
C VAL A 21 11.98 16.22 5.24
N SER A 22 11.61 17.50 5.08
CA SER A 22 10.38 18.02 5.66
C SER A 22 9.28 17.07 5.23
N ALA A 23 8.77 16.27 6.18
CA ALA A 23 7.63 15.43 5.91
C ALA A 23 6.55 16.36 5.32
N PRO A 24 6.00 16.08 4.12
CA PRO A 24 4.83 16.81 3.68
C PRO A 24 3.81 16.63 4.79
N SER A 25 3.30 17.74 5.32
CA SER A 25 2.38 17.76 6.45
C SER A 25 1.37 16.63 6.30
N SER A 26 1.39 15.65 7.21
CA SER A 26 0.64 14.39 7.08
C SER A 26 -0.88 14.60 6.95
N SER A 27 -1.37 15.80 7.25
CA SER A 27 -2.75 16.24 7.01
C SER A 27 -3.11 16.35 5.53
N SER A 28 -2.17 16.73 4.64
CA SER A 28 -2.40 16.82 3.19
C SER A 28 -2.51 15.45 2.55
N LEU A 29 -1.65 14.52 2.98
CA LEU A 29 -1.51 13.21 2.33
C LEU A 29 -2.81 12.42 2.29
N ILE A 30 -3.60 12.45 3.37
CA ILE A 30 -4.88 11.73 3.42
C ILE A 30 -5.87 12.30 2.41
N ASP A 31 -5.91 13.63 2.28
CA ASP A 31 -6.81 14.28 1.34
C ASP A 31 -6.33 14.14 -0.11
N ASP A 32 -5.02 14.16 -0.34
CA ASP A 32 -4.40 13.88 -1.64
C ASP A 32 -4.68 12.44 -2.09
N VAL A 33 -4.59 11.46 -1.18
CA VAL A 33 -4.95 10.06 -1.45
C VAL A 33 -6.43 9.93 -1.78
N LYS A 34 -7.31 10.56 -1.00
CA LYS A 34 -8.76 10.56 -1.30
C LYS A 34 -9.04 11.15 -2.68
N ALA A 35 -8.40 12.28 -3.02
CA ALA A 35 -8.57 12.93 -4.32
C ALA A 35 -8.11 12.03 -5.48
N ALA A 36 -6.96 11.35 -5.32
CA ALA A 36 -6.48 10.38 -6.29
C ALA A 36 -7.53 9.28 -6.54
N TYR A 37 -8.04 8.65 -5.47
CA TYR A 37 -9.08 7.62 -5.58
C TYR A 37 -10.42 8.13 -6.13
N ALA A 38 -10.78 9.39 -5.85
CA ALA A 38 -11.99 10.01 -6.40
C ALA A 38 -11.87 10.30 -7.90
N SER A 39 -10.66 10.49 -8.43
CA SER A 39 -10.41 10.71 -9.85
C SER A 39 -10.27 9.40 -10.64
N ASP A 40 -9.80 8.34 -9.99
CA ASP A 40 -9.52 7.04 -10.59
C ASP A 40 -10.80 6.32 -11.09
N ALA A 41 -10.80 5.97 -12.38
CA ALA A 41 -11.96 5.34 -13.02
C ALA A 41 -12.18 3.88 -12.57
N ASP A 42 -11.09 3.17 -12.27
CA ASP A 42 -11.12 1.79 -11.81
C ASP A 42 -11.70 1.71 -10.39
N ALA A 43 -11.31 2.64 -9.52
CA ALA A 43 -11.83 2.79 -8.17
C ALA A 43 -13.34 3.09 -8.17
N LYS A 44 -13.82 3.95 -9.08
CA LYS A 44 -15.26 4.20 -9.26
C LYS A 44 -16.03 2.95 -9.65
N GLN A 45 -15.50 2.16 -10.59
CA GLN A 45 -16.13 0.90 -11.00
C GLN A 45 -16.17 -0.12 -9.86
N LEU A 46 -15.08 -0.25 -9.10
CA LEU A 46 -15.04 -1.13 -7.93
C LEU A 46 -16.00 -0.66 -6.82
N LEU A 47 -16.12 0.64 -6.59
CA LEU A 47 -17.05 1.19 -5.59
C LEU A 47 -18.51 0.95 -5.99
N SER A 48 -18.86 1.18 -7.26
CA SER A 48 -20.20 0.88 -7.79
C SER A 48 -20.55 -0.61 -7.65
N TYR A 49 -19.59 -1.50 -7.92
CA TYR A 49 -19.75 -2.93 -7.68
C TYR A 49 -19.92 -3.27 -6.19
N ALA A 50 -19.14 -2.64 -5.30
CA ALA A 50 -19.21 -2.88 -3.85
C ALA A 50 -20.54 -2.44 -3.22
N SER A 51 -21.18 -1.40 -3.76
CA SER A 51 -22.52 -0.96 -3.31
C SER A 51 -23.63 -1.96 -3.65
N ALA A 52 -23.48 -2.73 -4.72
CA ALA A 52 -24.46 -3.71 -5.17
C ALA A 52 -23.78 -4.95 -5.80
N PRO A 53 -23.11 -5.78 -4.97
CA PRO A 53 -22.33 -6.89 -5.48
C PRO A 53 -23.26 -7.94 -6.08
N SER A 54 -23.11 -8.19 -7.38
CA SER A 54 -23.86 -9.21 -8.11
C SER A 54 -23.00 -9.81 -9.21
N ASP A 55 -23.33 -11.02 -9.66
CA ASP A 55 -22.61 -11.66 -10.74
C ASP A 55 -22.75 -10.92 -12.08
N GLU A 56 -23.88 -10.26 -12.31
CA GLU A 56 -24.06 -9.42 -13.49
C GLU A 56 -23.17 -8.17 -13.43
N ALA A 57 -23.16 -7.46 -12.30
CA ALA A 57 -22.26 -6.32 -12.10
C ALA A 57 -20.79 -6.75 -12.21
N ARG A 58 -20.44 -7.93 -11.68
CA ARG A 58 -19.10 -8.52 -11.81
C ARG A 58 -18.72 -8.76 -13.27
N ARG A 59 -19.63 -9.25 -14.11
CA ARG A 59 -19.35 -9.47 -15.55
C ARG A 59 -19.10 -8.17 -16.31
N LYS A 60 -19.70 -7.06 -15.87
CA LYS A 60 -19.51 -5.72 -16.45
C LYS A 60 -18.17 -5.07 -16.06
N LEU A 61 -17.48 -5.58 -15.03
CA LEU A 61 -16.14 -5.12 -14.65
C LEU A 61 -15.08 -5.52 -15.68
N ALA A 62 -14.10 -4.65 -15.87
CA ALA A 62 -12.89 -4.98 -16.59
C ALA A 62 -12.19 -6.22 -15.99
N SER A 63 -11.46 -6.99 -16.80
CA SER A 63 -10.88 -8.27 -16.38
C SER A 63 -9.92 -8.13 -15.20
N HIS A 64 -9.09 -7.08 -15.19
CA HIS A 64 -8.16 -6.79 -14.09
C HIS A 64 -8.90 -6.40 -12.80
N LEU A 65 -10.04 -5.72 -12.92
CA LEU A 65 -10.90 -5.38 -11.77
C LEU A 65 -11.63 -6.60 -11.22
N ARG A 66 -12.06 -7.53 -12.07
CA ARG A 66 -12.61 -8.82 -11.62
C ARG A 66 -11.59 -9.60 -10.79
N ALA A 67 -10.33 -9.62 -11.23
CA ALA A 67 -9.25 -10.26 -10.49
C ALA A 67 -8.98 -9.56 -9.14
N ARG A 68 -8.98 -8.22 -9.11
CA ARG A 68 -8.89 -7.44 -7.85
C ARG A 68 -10.06 -7.73 -6.92
N ALA A 69 -11.29 -7.63 -7.41
CA ALA A 69 -12.48 -7.92 -6.64
C ALA A 69 -12.46 -9.35 -6.09
N HIS A 70 -11.96 -10.33 -6.86
CA HIS A 70 -11.82 -11.71 -6.41
C HIS A 70 -10.85 -11.87 -5.23
N ARG A 71 -9.68 -11.22 -5.28
CA ARG A 71 -8.64 -11.26 -4.23
C ARG A 71 -9.01 -10.58 -2.92
N TYR A 72 -10.07 -9.78 -2.93
CA TYR A 72 -10.54 -9.07 -1.74
C TYR A 72 -12.00 -9.40 -1.44
N ARG A 73 -12.51 -10.54 -1.96
CA ARG A 73 -13.83 -11.01 -1.54
C ARG A 73 -13.70 -11.42 -0.08
N VAL A 74 -14.35 -10.64 0.79
CA VAL A 74 -14.52 -11.00 2.18
C VAL A 74 -15.50 -12.17 2.23
N HIS A 75 -15.04 -13.31 2.73
CA HIS A 75 -15.89 -14.44 3.10
C HIS A 75 -16.08 -14.42 4.60
N ASP A 76 -17.33 -14.26 5.06
CA ASP A 76 -17.70 -14.40 6.49
C ASP A 76 -16.79 -13.60 7.46
N GLY A 77 -16.30 -12.43 7.03
CA GLY A 77 -15.44 -11.55 7.82
C GLY A 77 -13.93 -11.73 7.65
N LEU A 78 -13.47 -12.65 6.80
CA LEU A 78 -12.05 -12.88 6.50
C LEU A 78 -11.74 -12.65 5.01
N LEU A 79 -10.64 -11.97 4.74
CA LEU A 79 -10.11 -11.78 3.39
C LEU A 79 -9.42 -13.07 2.93
N LEU A 80 -9.76 -13.57 1.74
CA LEU A 80 -9.12 -14.70 1.06
C LEU A 80 -8.24 -14.22 -0.10
#